data_AF-L8J647-F1
#
_entry.id   AF-L8J647-F1
#
_cell.length_a   1.000
_cell.length_b   1.000
_cell.length_c   1.000
_cell.angle_alpha   90.00
_cell.angle_beta   90.00
_cell.angle_gamma   90.00
#
_symmetry.space_group_name_H-M   'P 1'
#
loop_
_entity.id
_entity.type
_entity.pdbx_description
1 polymer ?
#
loop_
_entity_poly.entity_id
_entity_poly.type
_entity_poly.pdbx_seq_one_letter_code
_entity_poly.pdbx_strand_id
1 'polypeptide(L)'
;MQMDISFECDCGEVIKTIVGVPMPNFEAEKNRDSATEHYEEILCDECGKENEVMVVNTFFAADCYVNNGDNEVNYGMPYFPEDDYDDWYESNKTQYEIFNDHIKSIESLLEVQVESSVQFSLLVMLYGHIVAAVEGYLAATFIHKVINSEELIKKLVETDPTFSKRTFSLKEIFEKQSALKTTVADYLKELIFHDLKKIKPMYLSVLGHDFENISWLFQAVKVRHDCVHRAGFDKEGNQIVVDEDVIRELVAKCTEMVTSVEETVSKISEPDDLPF
;
A
#
# COMPACT_ATOMS: atom_id res chain seq x y z
N MET A 1 -12.10 7.02 2.30
CA MET A 1 -12.10 7.42 0.88
C MET A 1 -13.17 8.48 0.68
N GLN A 2 -13.15 9.16 -0.46
CA GLN A 2 -14.11 10.17 -0.88
C GLN A 2 -14.54 9.89 -2.32
N MET A 3 -15.70 10.42 -2.72
CA MET A 3 -16.23 10.26 -4.07
C MET A 3 -17.00 11.50 -4.47
N ASP A 4 -16.74 11.99 -5.69
CA ASP A 4 -17.54 13.05 -6.30
C ASP A 4 -18.92 12.51 -6.67
N ILE A 5 -19.96 13.25 -6.28
CA ILE A 5 -21.35 12.95 -6.65
C ILE A 5 -22.03 14.17 -7.25
N SER A 6 -22.99 13.92 -8.13
CA SER A 6 -23.89 14.93 -8.67
C SER A 6 -25.29 14.39 -8.86
N PHE A 7 -26.27 15.14 -8.36
CA PHE A 7 -27.69 14.80 -8.47
C PHE A 7 -28.54 16.07 -8.58
N GLU A 8 -29.75 15.92 -9.12
CA GLU A 8 -30.73 17.01 -9.20
C GLU A 8 -31.59 17.03 -7.93
N CYS A 9 -31.68 18.18 -7.28
CA CYS A 9 -32.62 18.40 -6.18
C CYS A 9 -34.03 18.65 -6.74
N ASP A 10 -35.09 18.39 -5.95
CA ASP A 10 -36.49 18.61 -6.35
C ASP A 10 -36.80 20.03 -6.84
N CYS A 11 -36.01 21.03 -6.43
CA CYS A 11 -36.15 22.41 -6.91
C CYS A 11 -35.59 22.65 -8.33
N GLY A 12 -34.93 21.64 -8.91
CA GLY A 12 -34.26 21.70 -10.21
C GLY A 12 -32.79 22.12 -10.15
N GLU A 13 -32.24 22.39 -8.95
CA GLU A 13 -30.82 22.72 -8.79
C GLU A 13 -29.95 21.46 -8.84
N VAL A 14 -28.83 21.52 -9.57
CA VAL A 14 -27.89 20.39 -9.67
C VAL A 14 -26.83 20.53 -8.60
N ILE A 15 -26.92 19.67 -7.59
CA ILE A 15 -25.94 19.62 -6.50
C ILE A 15 -24.73 18.84 -6.99
N LYS A 16 -23.54 19.37 -6.73
CA LYS A 16 -22.23 18.72 -6.94
C LYS A 16 -21.44 18.83 -5.66
N THR A 17 -21.06 17.70 -5.09
CA THR A 17 -20.38 17.65 -3.81
C THR A 17 -19.56 16.37 -3.69
N ILE A 18 -18.79 16.28 -2.62
CA ILE A 18 -17.98 15.13 -2.27
C ILE A 18 -18.62 14.46 -1.05
N VAL A 19 -18.69 13.13 -1.06
CA VAL A 19 -19.20 12.35 0.08
C VAL A 19 -18.17 11.36 0.57
N GLY A 20 -18.26 11.02 1.86
CA GLY A 20 -17.43 9.99 2.48
C GLY A 20 -17.75 8.59 1.95
N VAL A 21 -16.71 7.83 1.60
CA VAL A 21 -16.82 6.41 1.23
C VAL A 21 -16.16 5.55 2.31
N PRO A 22 -16.92 4.68 3.00
CA PRO A 22 -16.37 3.80 4.03
C PRO A 22 -15.49 2.73 3.40
N MET A 23 -14.52 2.21 4.14
CA MET A 23 -13.77 1.03 3.71
C MET A 23 -14.66 -0.20 3.67
N PRO A 24 -14.47 -1.14 2.74
CA PRO A 24 -15.13 -2.44 2.80
C PRO A 24 -14.77 -3.19 4.07
N ASN A 25 -15.63 -4.10 4.51
CA ASN A 25 -15.32 -5.00 5.61
C ASN A 25 -14.29 -6.05 5.16
N PHE A 26 -13.00 -5.76 5.37
CA PHE A 26 -11.89 -6.65 5.01
C PHE A 26 -11.84 -7.96 5.81
N GLU A 27 -12.63 -8.10 6.88
CA GLU A 27 -12.77 -9.37 7.60
C GLU A 27 -13.74 -10.35 6.91
N ALA A 28 -14.47 -9.89 5.89
CA ALA A 28 -15.44 -10.72 5.17
C ALA A 28 -14.77 -11.68 4.17
N GLU A 29 -15.12 -12.97 4.25
CA GLU A 29 -14.60 -13.99 3.31
C GLU A 29 -15.22 -13.88 1.89
N LYS A 30 -16.37 -13.21 1.75
CA LYS A 30 -17.14 -13.13 0.50
C LYS A 30 -17.57 -11.69 0.24
N ASN A 31 -17.58 -11.28 -1.02
CA ASN A 31 -17.95 -9.91 -1.41
C ASN A 31 -19.32 -9.47 -0.90
N ARG A 32 -20.33 -10.35 -0.91
CA ARG A 32 -21.68 -10.03 -0.42
C ARG A 32 -21.71 -9.64 1.07
N ASP A 33 -20.72 -10.10 1.82
CA ASP A 33 -20.60 -9.90 3.26
C ASP A 33 -19.58 -8.75 3.57
N SER A 34 -18.99 -8.14 2.53
CA SER A 34 -18.02 -7.04 2.64
C SER A 34 -18.64 -5.65 2.63
N ALA A 35 -19.95 -5.57 2.39
CA ALA A 35 -20.66 -4.31 2.23
C ALA A 35 -20.63 -3.48 3.51
N THR A 36 -20.26 -2.21 3.38
CA THR A 36 -20.23 -1.24 4.47
C THR A 36 -20.99 0.01 4.03
N GLU A 37 -21.86 0.53 4.90
CA GLU A 37 -22.78 1.61 4.58
C GLU A 37 -22.39 2.88 5.35
N HIS A 38 -22.52 4.03 4.69
CA HIS A 38 -22.33 5.36 5.28
C HIS A 38 -23.48 6.28 4.86
N TYR A 39 -23.96 7.09 5.81
CA TYR A 39 -25.05 8.03 5.59
C TYR A 39 -24.56 9.45 5.86
N GLU A 40 -24.89 10.36 4.95
CA GLU A 40 -24.54 11.77 5.02
C GLU A 40 -25.74 12.62 4.57
N GLU A 41 -25.98 13.75 5.24
CA GLU A 41 -27.07 14.66 4.93
C GLU A 41 -26.55 15.89 4.19
N ILE A 42 -27.09 16.17 3.00
CA ILE A 42 -26.63 17.25 2.12
C ILE A 42 -27.77 18.26 1.91
N LEU A 43 -27.51 19.51 2.30
CA LEU A 43 -28.44 20.62 2.13
C LEU A 43 -28.32 21.20 0.71
N CYS A 44 -29.47 21.45 0.08
CA CYS A 44 -29.53 22.24 -1.15
C CYS A 44 -29.36 23.73 -0.83
N ASP A 45 -28.35 24.39 -1.40
CA ASP A 45 -28.10 25.82 -1.18
C ASP A 45 -29.23 26.73 -1.66
N GLU A 46 -29.99 26.31 -2.68
CA GLU A 46 -31.07 27.12 -3.29
C GLU A 46 -32.39 27.02 -2.51
N CYS A 47 -32.84 25.81 -2.17
CA CYS A 47 -34.15 25.62 -1.53
C CYS A 47 -34.09 25.22 -0.04
N GLY A 48 -32.88 24.96 0.49
CA GLY A 48 -32.67 24.53 1.87
C GLY A 48 -33.19 23.12 2.17
N LYS A 49 -33.59 22.34 1.15
CA LYS A 49 -34.05 20.96 1.33
C LYS A 49 -32.87 20.05 1.69
N GLU A 50 -33.10 19.19 2.68
CA GLU A 50 -32.16 18.14 3.08
C GLU A 50 -32.29 16.94 2.15
N ASN A 51 -31.17 16.40 1.69
CA ASN A 51 -31.09 15.20 0.86
C ASN A 51 -30.24 14.17 1.60
N GLU A 52 -30.81 13.00 1.86
CA GLU A 52 -30.10 11.90 2.52
C GLU A 52 -29.29 11.15 1.46
N VAL A 53 -27.99 11.02 1.67
CA VAL A 53 -27.09 10.29 0.79
C VAL A 53 -26.59 9.04 1.49
N MET A 54 -26.79 7.90 0.85
CA MET A 54 -26.31 6.60 1.31
C MET A 54 -25.22 6.10 0.35
N VAL A 55 -24.04 5.85 0.88
CA VAL A 55 -22.91 5.27 0.15
C VAL A 55 -22.69 3.84 0.65
N VAL A 56 -22.65 2.88 -0.28
CA VAL A 56 -22.40 1.48 0.00
C VAL A 56 -21.10 1.08 -0.68
N ASN A 57 -20.14 0.53 0.06
CA ASN A 57 -18.87 0.08 -0.51
C ASN A 57 -18.62 -1.41 -0.26
N THR A 58 -18.15 -2.11 -1.29
CA THR A 58 -17.80 -3.54 -1.28
C THR A 58 -16.39 -3.74 -1.83
N PHE A 59 -15.88 -4.98 -1.90
CA PHE A 59 -14.56 -5.23 -2.49
C PHE A 59 -14.45 -4.83 -3.98
N PHE A 60 -15.57 -4.73 -4.71
CA PHE A 60 -15.53 -4.50 -6.15
C PHE A 60 -16.06 -3.14 -6.59
N ALA A 61 -16.96 -2.54 -5.82
CA ALA A 61 -17.62 -1.30 -6.20
C ALA A 61 -18.11 -0.52 -4.98
N ALA A 62 -18.14 0.79 -5.15
CA ALA A 62 -18.91 1.70 -4.32
C ALA A 62 -20.11 2.23 -5.13
N ASP A 63 -21.28 2.19 -4.53
CA ASP A 63 -22.54 2.68 -5.06
C ASP A 63 -23.05 3.83 -4.20
N CYS A 64 -23.73 4.79 -4.81
CA CYS A 64 -24.31 5.95 -4.13
C CYS A 64 -25.80 6.07 -4.44
N TYR A 65 -26.59 6.35 -3.41
CA TYR A 65 -28.03 6.54 -3.50
C TYR A 65 -28.41 7.84 -2.80
N VAL A 66 -29.30 8.62 -3.39
CA VAL A 66 -29.86 9.83 -2.78
C VAL A 66 -31.34 9.60 -2.53
N ASN A 67 -31.83 9.98 -1.35
CA ASN A 67 -33.21 9.83 -0.90
C ASN A 67 -33.73 8.40 -1.16
N ASN A 68 -32.96 7.40 -0.70
CA ASN A 68 -33.30 5.97 -0.84
C ASN A 68 -33.50 5.49 -2.30
N GLY A 69 -32.86 6.15 -3.27
CA GLY A 69 -32.89 5.79 -4.69
C GLY A 69 -33.98 6.50 -5.51
N ASP A 70 -34.65 7.50 -4.95
CA ASP A 70 -35.65 8.30 -5.65
C ASP A 70 -35.04 9.20 -6.74
N ASN A 71 -33.75 9.56 -6.60
CA ASN A 71 -33.04 10.43 -7.51
C ASN A 71 -31.95 9.67 -8.30
N GLU A 72 -31.79 10.01 -9.58
CA GLU A 72 -30.66 9.54 -10.38
C GLU A 72 -29.38 10.28 -9.96
N VAL A 73 -28.35 9.53 -9.59
CA VAL A 73 -27.09 10.06 -9.07
C VAL A 73 -25.98 9.69 -10.03
N ASN A 74 -25.20 10.68 -10.45
CA ASN A 74 -23.93 10.46 -11.12
C ASN A 74 -22.83 10.47 -10.07
N TYR A 75 -22.01 9.41 -10.01
CA TYR A 75 -20.90 9.33 -9.06
C TYR A 75 -19.62 8.85 -9.74
N GLY A 76 -18.49 9.36 -9.25
CA GLY A 76 -17.14 8.99 -9.69
C GLY A 76 -16.65 7.67 -9.10
N MET A 77 -15.40 7.31 -9.40
CA MET A 77 -14.72 6.25 -8.63
C MET A 77 -14.27 6.83 -7.28
N PRO A 78 -14.37 6.08 -6.17
CA PRO A 78 -13.79 6.48 -4.90
C PRO A 78 -12.29 6.75 -5.04
N TYR A 79 -11.81 7.78 -4.36
CA TYR A 79 -10.40 8.16 -4.28
C TYR A 79 -10.05 8.50 -2.83
N PHE A 80 -8.77 8.48 -2.50
CA PHE A 80 -8.28 9.07 -1.25
C PHE A 80 -8.13 10.58 -1.46
N PRO A 81 -8.52 11.44 -0.50
CA PRO A 81 -8.23 12.87 -0.59
C PRO A 81 -6.72 13.11 -0.70
N GLU A 82 -6.29 14.14 -1.43
CA GLU A 82 -4.86 14.44 -1.67
C GLU A 82 -4.07 14.59 -0.36
N ASP A 83 -4.70 15.04 0.72
CA ASP A 83 -4.07 15.21 2.04
C ASP A 83 -3.77 13.87 2.76
N ASP A 84 -4.44 12.77 2.42
CA ASP A 84 -4.13 11.43 2.96
C ASP A 84 -2.89 10.80 2.26
N TYR A 85 -2.31 11.47 1.26
CA TYR A 85 -1.10 10.98 0.58
C TYR A 85 0.19 11.40 1.28
N ASP A 86 0.15 12.42 2.15
CA ASP A 86 1.34 13.07 2.72
C ASP A 86 1.79 12.43 4.05
N ASP A 87 0.89 11.74 4.75
CA ASP A 87 1.13 11.28 6.13
C ASP A 87 2.13 10.11 6.23
N TRP A 88 2.54 9.50 5.11
CA TRP A 88 3.59 8.47 5.06
C TRP A 88 5.01 9.03 4.87
N TYR A 89 5.15 10.36 4.68
CA TYR A 89 6.41 11.01 4.28
C TYR A 89 6.82 12.22 5.15
N GLU A 90 6.20 12.47 6.30
CA GLU A 90 6.64 13.52 7.25
C GLU A 90 7.90 13.13 8.08
N SER A 91 8.87 12.46 7.46
CA SER A 91 10.18 12.22 8.05
C SER A 91 11.24 12.78 7.13
N ASN A 92 12.07 13.70 7.63
CA ASN A 92 13.27 14.18 6.94
C ASN A 92 14.33 13.07 6.69
N LYS A 93 14.01 11.81 6.99
CA LYS A 93 14.89 10.65 6.80
C LYS A 93 14.53 9.92 5.52
N THR A 94 15.56 9.50 4.80
CA THR A 94 15.45 8.56 3.68
C THR A 94 14.94 7.20 4.16
N GLN A 95 14.36 6.42 3.23
CA GLN A 95 13.88 5.06 3.54
C GLN A 95 15.02 4.15 4.03
N TYR A 96 16.24 4.37 3.53
CA TYR A 96 17.42 3.67 4.00
C TYR A 96 17.78 4.02 5.46
N GLU A 97 17.68 5.30 5.86
CA GLU A 97 17.90 5.71 7.24
C GLU A 97 16.85 5.13 8.19
N ILE A 98 15.58 5.10 7.77
CA ILE A 98 14.49 4.46 8.52
C ILE A 98 14.79 2.97 8.74
N PHE A 99 15.16 2.25 7.68
CA PHE A 99 15.58 0.84 7.78
C PHE A 99 16.74 0.64 8.76
N ASN A 100 17.79 1.47 8.65
CA ASN A 100 18.95 1.37 9.53
C ASN A 100 18.60 1.64 11.01
N ASP A 101 17.66 2.53 11.28
CA ASP A 101 17.19 2.78 12.64
C ASP A 101 16.40 1.60 13.21
N HIS A 102 15.62 0.89 12.39
CA HIS A 102 15.03 -0.40 12.77
C HIS A 102 16.11 -1.43 13.11
N ILE A 103 17.13 -1.59 12.26
CA ILE A 103 18.23 -2.54 12.51
C ILE A 103 18.98 -2.22 13.82
N LYS A 104 19.34 -0.96 14.06
CA LYS A 104 19.97 -0.54 15.33
C LYS A 104 19.10 -0.85 16.54
N SER A 105 17.79 -0.65 16.40
CA SER A 105 16.82 -0.95 17.47
C SER A 105 16.78 -2.47 17.75
N ILE A 106 16.79 -3.29 16.70
CA ILE A 106 16.86 -4.76 16.82
C ILE A 106 18.15 -5.20 17.51
N GLU A 107 19.30 -4.66 17.08
CA GLU A 107 20.60 -4.97 17.69
C GLU A 107 20.61 -4.60 19.18
N SER A 108 20.05 -3.44 19.53
CA SER A 108 19.93 -3.01 20.92
C SER A 108 18.99 -3.91 21.73
N LEU A 109 17.87 -4.35 21.13
CA LEU A 109 16.92 -5.26 21.77
C LEU A 109 17.49 -6.66 22.01
N LEU A 110 18.42 -7.13 21.17
CA LEU A 110 19.13 -8.40 21.39
C LEU A 110 20.06 -8.36 22.61
N GLU A 111 20.53 -7.18 23.01
CA GLU A 111 21.40 -7.03 24.18
C GLU A 111 20.62 -6.96 25.51
N VAL A 112 19.30 -6.74 25.43
CA VAL A 112 18.42 -6.66 26.60
C VAL A 112 18.35 -8.01 27.30
N GLN A 113 18.73 -8.03 28.56
CA GLN A 113 18.60 -9.22 29.41
C GLN A 113 17.13 -9.44 29.77
N VAL A 114 16.59 -10.59 29.35
CA VAL A 114 15.22 -11.00 29.67
C VAL A 114 15.22 -12.38 30.33
N GLU A 115 14.11 -12.72 31.00
CA GLU A 115 13.96 -14.06 31.56
C GLU A 115 13.94 -15.13 30.45
N SER A 116 14.50 -16.32 30.73
CA SER A 116 14.56 -17.40 29.74
C SER A 116 13.18 -17.85 29.24
N SER A 117 12.13 -17.64 30.04
CA SER A 117 10.72 -17.91 29.70
C SER A 117 10.18 -17.00 28.59
N VAL A 118 10.73 -15.79 28.42
CA VAL A 118 10.27 -14.80 27.44
C VAL A 118 11.23 -14.62 26.26
N GLN A 119 12.44 -15.17 26.34
CA GLN A 119 13.47 -15.09 25.29
C GLN A 119 12.93 -15.51 23.92
N PHE A 120 12.21 -16.63 23.85
CA PHE A 120 11.65 -17.10 22.59
C PHE A 120 10.67 -16.08 21.99
N SER A 121 9.74 -15.56 22.80
CA SER A 121 8.77 -14.56 22.34
C SER A 121 9.46 -13.28 21.85
N LEU A 122 10.52 -12.83 22.53
CA LEU A 122 11.33 -11.70 22.07
C LEU A 122 11.91 -11.96 20.68
N LEU A 123 12.57 -13.10 20.48
CA LEU A 123 13.20 -13.44 19.21
C LEU A 123 12.16 -13.60 18.08
N VAL A 124 10.99 -14.17 18.36
CA VAL A 124 9.88 -14.27 17.41
C VAL A 124 9.41 -12.88 16.95
N MET A 125 9.25 -11.94 17.90
CA MET A 125 8.86 -10.56 17.59
C MET A 125 9.94 -9.84 16.78
N LEU A 126 11.22 -10.01 17.14
CA LEU A 126 12.35 -9.42 16.41
C LEU A 126 12.43 -9.95 14.98
N TYR A 127 12.25 -11.26 14.78
CA TYR A 127 12.23 -11.87 13.46
C TYR A 127 11.15 -11.23 12.57
N GLY A 128 9.93 -11.11 13.10
CA GLY A 128 8.83 -10.48 12.39
C GLY A 128 9.12 -9.02 12.05
N HIS A 129 9.72 -8.28 12.99
CA HIS A 129 10.08 -6.88 12.82
C HIS A 129 11.14 -6.68 11.72
N ILE A 130 12.17 -7.54 11.65
CA ILE A 130 13.22 -7.46 10.62
C ILE A 130 12.62 -7.60 9.21
N VAL A 131 11.79 -8.62 9.01
CA VAL A 131 11.16 -8.86 7.70
C VAL A 131 10.21 -7.72 7.34
N ALA A 132 9.43 -7.22 8.30
CA ALA A 132 8.56 -6.06 8.08
C ALA A 132 9.34 -4.79 7.71
N ALA A 133 10.49 -4.54 8.35
CA ALA A 133 11.35 -3.40 8.03
C ALA A 133 11.90 -3.48 6.59
N VAL A 134 12.30 -4.68 6.14
CA VAL A 134 12.72 -4.89 4.75
C VAL A 134 11.57 -4.70 3.77
N GLU A 135 10.39 -5.25 4.05
CA GLU A 135 9.21 -5.08 3.19
C GLU A 135 8.81 -3.61 3.06
N GLY A 136 8.80 -2.88 4.18
CA GLY A 136 8.54 -1.44 4.20
C GLY A 136 9.56 -0.66 3.38
N TYR A 137 10.85 -0.95 3.55
CA TYR A 137 11.91 -0.34 2.76
C TYR A 137 11.74 -0.62 1.26
N LEU A 138 11.53 -1.87 0.87
CA LEU A 138 11.36 -2.25 -0.54
C LEU A 138 10.12 -1.61 -1.15
N ALA A 139 9.04 -1.50 -0.39
CA ALA A 139 7.81 -0.83 -0.83
C ALA A 139 8.03 0.66 -1.05
N ALA A 140 8.45 1.35 -0.01
CA ALA A 140 8.61 2.79 0.00
C ALA A 140 9.63 3.25 -1.06
N THR A 141 10.79 2.58 -1.14
CA THR A 141 11.82 2.89 -2.13
C THR A 141 11.34 2.72 -3.57
N PHE A 142 10.62 1.63 -3.87
CA PHE A 142 10.09 1.40 -5.20
C PHE A 142 9.03 2.44 -5.57
N ILE A 143 8.05 2.66 -4.68
CA ILE A 143 6.98 3.65 -4.85
C ILE A 143 7.58 5.04 -5.10
N HIS A 144 8.48 5.48 -4.21
CA HIS A 144 9.10 6.80 -4.27
C HIS A 144 9.87 6.99 -5.58
N LYS A 145 10.72 6.03 -5.97
CA LYS A 145 11.51 6.15 -7.21
C LYS A 145 10.62 6.14 -8.44
N VAL A 146 9.61 5.28 -8.50
CA VAL A 146 8.74 5.19 -9.68
C VAL A 146 7.85 6.41 -9.82
N ILE A 147 7.11 6.81 -8.78
CA ILE A 147 6.15 7.93 -8.87
C ILE A 147 6.85 9.26 -9.22
N ASN A 148 8.11 9.41 -8.82
CA ASN A 148 8.87 10.63 -9.08
C ASN A 148 9.66 10.60 -10.41
N SER A 149 9.51 9.57 -11.25
CA SER A 149 10.18 9.51 -12.57
C SER A 149 9.23 9.06 -13.67
N GLU A 150 8.95 9.96 -14.62
CA GLU A 150 8.12 9.63 -15.80
C GLU A 150 8.68 8.44 -16.61
N GLU A 151 10.01 8.33 -16.71
CA GLU A 151 10.66 7.21 -17.37
C GLU A 151 10.40 5.88 -16.64
N LEU A 152 10.43 5.88 -15.31
CA LEU A 152 10.15 4.69 -14.51
C LEU A 152 8.67 4.32 -14.50
N ILE A 153 7.77 5.32 -14.47
CA ILE A 153 6.33 5.11 -14.67
C ILE A 153 6.10 4.40 -16.02
N LYS A 154 6.73 4.91 -17.09
CA LYS A 154 6.62 4.30 -18.41
C LYS A 154 7.11 2.84 -18.41
N LYS A 155 8.28 2.56 -17.84
CA LYS A 155 8.80 1.18 -17.72
C LYS A 155 7.85 0.28 -16.93
N LEU A 156 7.27 0.76 -15.84
CA LEU A 156 6.32 0.00 -15.04
C LEU A 156 5.07 -0.34 -15.87
N VAL A 157 4.48 0.64 -16.55
CA VAL A 157 3.30 0.44 -17.39
C VAL A 157 3.56 -0.55 -18.53
N GLU A 158 4.75 -0.51 -19.13
CA GLU A 158 5.15 -1.42 -20.21
C GLU A 158 5.45 -2.86 -19.74
N THR A 159 5.94 -3.04 -18.52
CA THR A 159 6.46 -4.34 -18.05
C THR A 159 5.56 -5.06 -17.06
N ASP A 160 4.71 -4.35 -16.32
CA ASP A 160 3.79 -4.95 -15.35
C ASP A 160 2.60 -5.61 -16.07
N PRO A 161 2.28 -6.88 -15.80
CA PRO A 161 1.18 -7.60 -16.44
C PRO A 161 -0.22 -6.97 -16.25
N THR A 162 -0.43 -6.21 -15.16
CA THR A 162 -1.69 -5.53 -14.85
C THR A 162 -1.90 -4.35 -15.79
N PHE A 163 -0.84 -3.59 -16.09
CA PHE A 163 -0.90 -2.44 -16.98
C PHE A 163 -0.72 -2.82 -18.45
N SER A 164 0.27 -3.65 -18.79
CA SER A 164 0.60 -4.01 -20.17
C SER A 164 -0.54 -4.70 -20.94
N LYS A 165 -1.49 -5.32 -20.23
CA LYS A 165 -2.67 -5.97 -20.82
C LYS A 165 -3.89 -5.07 -20.93
N ARG A 166 -3.86 -3.86 -20.34
CA ARG A 166 -4.99 -2.94 -20.33
C ARG A 166 -5.08 -2.21 -21.66
N THR A 167 -6.25 -2.26 -22.30
CA THR A 167 -6.53 -1.56 -23.56
C THR A 167 -7.41 -0.35 -23.32
N PHE A 168 -7.14 0.74 -24.02
CA PHE A 168 -7.93 1.97 -23.95
C PHE A 168 -8.34 2.41 -25.36
N SER A 169 -9.52 3.02 -25.47
CA SER A 169 -9.93 3.79 -26.64
C SER A 169 -9.24 5.15 -26.67
N LEU A 170 -9.22 5.79 -27.85
CA LEU A 170 -8.61 7.13 -28.02
C LEU A 170 -9.27 8.21 -27.13
N LYS A 171 -10.56 8.07 -26.82
CA LYS A 171 -11.28 8.98 -25.91
C LYS A 171 -10.79 8.81 -24.47
N GLU A 172 -10.69 7.56 -24.01
CA GLU A 172 -10.24 7.24 -22.65
C GLU A 172 -8.80 7.66 -22.40
N ILE A 173 -7.93 7.60 -23.42
CA ILE A 173 -6.55 8.11 -23.33
C ILE A 173 -6.56 9.60 -22.98
N PHE A 174 -7.42 10.39 -23.64
CA PHE A 174 -7.50 11.84 -23.41
C PHE A 174 -8.02 12.18 -22.00
N GLU A 175 -8.89 11.34 -21.43
CA GLU A 175 -9.45 11.49 -20.09
C GLU A 175 -8.50 10.98 -18.98
N LYS A 176 -7.68 9.96 -19.26
CA LYS A 176 -6.87 9.27 -18.26
C LYS A 176 -5.40 9.69 -18.24
N GLN A 177 -4.92 10.43 -19.24
CA GLN A 177 -3.52 10.84 -19.32
C GLN A 177 -3.07 11.67 -18.11
N SER A 178 -3.92 12.59 -17.63
CA SER A 178 -3.64 13.41 -16.44
C SER A 178 -3.65 12.61 -15.13
N ALA A 179 -4.42 11.51 -15.07
CA ALA A 179 -4.58 10.67 -13.88
C ALA A 179 -3.64 9.46 -13.83
N LEU A 180 -2.71 9.32 -14.79
CA LEU A 180 -1.84 8.15 -14.89
C LEU A 180 -0.93 7.99 -13.67
N LYS A 181 -0.34 9.10 -13.19
CA LYS A 181 0.52 9.11 -12.00
C LYS A 181 -0.24 8.62 -10.76
N THR A 182 -1.45 9.15 -10.53
CA THR A 182 -2.35 8.72 -9.45
C THR A 182 -2.73 7.25 -9.56
N THR A 183 -3.13 6.81 -10.77
CA THR A 183 -3.48 5.39 -11.02
C THR A 183 -2.32 4.44 -10.72
N VAL A 184 -1.10 4.82 -11.07
CA VAL A 184 0.12 4.06 -10.78
C VAL A 184 0.43 4.08 -9.28
N ALA A 185 0.29 5.23 -8.63
CA ALA A 185 0.48 5.35 -7.20
C ALA A 185 -0.49 4.44 -6.42
N ASP A 186 -1.78 4.48 -6.76
CA ASP A 186 -2.82 3.65 -6.13
C ASP A 186 -2.54 2.16 -6.36
N TYR A 187 -2.19 1.77 -7.58
CA TYR A 187 -1.80 0.39 -7.88
C TYR A 187 -0.62 -0.07 -7.03
N LEU A 188 0.42 0.76 -6.89
CA LEU A 188 1.60 0.40 -6.11
C LEU A 188 1.32 0.38 -4.60
N LYS A 189 0.42 1.23 -4.09
CA LYS A 189 -0.02 1.18 -2.68
C LYS A 189 -0.82 -0.08 -2.37
N GLU A 190 -1.70 -0.48 -3.28
CA GLU A 190 -2.48 -1.73 -3.19
C GLU A 190 -1.62 -2.98 -3.46
N LEU A 191 -0.44 -2.80 -4.08
CA LEU A 191 0.48 -3.89 -4.33
C LEU A 191 1.05 -4.37 -3.00
N ILE A 192 0.68 -5.58 -2.62
CA ILE A 192 1.17 -6.11 -1.35
C ILE A 192 2.64 -6.54 -1.48
N PHE A 193 3.54 -5.72 -0.95
CA PHE A 193 4.99 -5.94 -0.97
C PHE A 193 5.47 -7.14 -0.10
N HIS A 194 4.56 -7.94 0.46
CA HIS A 194 4.93 -9.28 0.95
C HIS A 194 5.02 -10.31 -0.17
N ASP A 195 4.47 -10.04 -1.37
CA ASP A 195 4.58 -10.94 -2.53
C ASP A 195 5.90 -10.69 -3.26
N LEU A 196 6.98 -11.25 -2.70
CA LEU A 196 8.33 -11.22 -3.27
C LEU A 196 8.40 -11.79 -4.70
N LYS A 197 7.40 -12.58 -5.15
CA LYS A 197 7.34 -13.08 -6.53
C LYS A 197 7.04 -11.97 -7.53
N LYS A 198 6.37 -10.90 -7.10
CA LYS A 198 6.13 -9.69 -7.90
C LYS A 198 7.26 -8.69 -7.75
N ILE A 199 7.79 -8.51 -6.54
CA ILE A 199 8.86 -7.53 -6.27
C ILE A 199 10.09 -7.80 -7.11
N LYS A 200 10.59 -9.04 -7.12
CA LYS A 200 11.83 -9.38 -7.84
C LYS A 200 11.80 -8.99 -9.32
N PRO A 201 10.81 -9.41 -10.13
CA PRO A 201 10.75 -9.02 -11.54
C PRO A 201 10.53 -7.51 -11.71
N MET A 202 9.78 -6.85 -10.83
CA MET A 202 9.54 -5.39 -10.93
C MET A 202 10.81 -4.57 -10.68
N TYR A 203 11.59 -4.90 -9.65
CA TYR A 203 12.87 -4.25 -9.38
C TYR A 203 13.84 -4.42 -10.54
N LEU A 204 13.86 -5.59 -11.17
CA LEU A 204 14.69 -5.84 -12.35
C LEU A 204 14.20 -5.05 -13.57
N SER A 205 12.90 -5.11 -13.89
CA SER A 205 12.37 -4.51 -15.13
C SER A 205 12.27 -2.99 -15.08
N VAL A 206 12.00 -2.42 -13.89
CA VAL A 206 11.77 -0.99 -13.71
C VAL A 206 13.03 -0.29 -13.22
N LEU A 207 13.62 -0.75 -12.12
CA LEU A 207 14.78 -0.12 -11.48
C LEU A 207 16.13 -0.67 -11.97
N GLY A 208 16.12 -1.77 -12.75
CA GLY A 208 17.35 -2.40 -13.24
C GLY A 208 18.14 -3.13 -12.16
N HIS A 209 17.52 -3.41 -11.00
CA HIS A 209 18.17 -4.11 -9.90
C HIS A 209 17.89 -5.61 -9.95
N ASP A 210 18.92 -6.44 -10.10
CA ASP A 210 18.81 -7.89 -9.94
C ASP A 210 19.18 -8.29 -8.50
N PHE A 211 18.19 -8.81 -7.79
CA PHE A 211 18.37 -9.39 -6.46
C PHE A 211 19.20 -10.69 -6.45
N GLU A 212 19.55 -11.25 -7.61
CA GLU A 212 20.24 -12.53 -7.72
C GLU A 212 19.52 -13.65 -6.94
N ASN A 213 20.19 -14.31 -5.98
CA ASN A 213 19.60 -15.37 -5.17
C ASN A 213 19.02 -14.84 -3.84
N ILE A 214 17.75 -14.45 -3.87
CA ILE A 214 16.96 -14.09 -2.68
C ILE A 214 16.09 -15.24 -2.15
N SER A 215 16.42 -16.50 -2.44
CA SER A 215 15.63 -17.66 -1.96
C SER A 215 15.52 -17.69 -0.43
N TRP A 216 16.53 -17.15 0.26
CA TRP A 216 16.52 -17.00 1.71
C TRP A 216 15.43 -16.04 2.19
N LEU A 217 15.15 -14.96 1.46
CA LEU A 217 14.14 -13.96 1.84
C LEU A 217 12.72 -14.53 1.67
N PHE A 218 12.48 -15.34 0.62
CA PHE A 218 11.23 -16.09 0.49
C PHE A 218 10.97 -17.03 1.67
N GLN A 219 12.05 -17.63 2.18
CA GLN A 219 11.95 -18.49 3.36
C GLN A 219 11.72 -17.65 4.62
N ALA A 220 12.37 -16.49 4.72
CA ALA A 220 12.15 -15.58 5.83
C ALA A 220 10.72 -15.03 5.90
N VAL A 221 10.11 -14.69 4.76
CA VAL A 221 8.70 -14.26 4.72
C VAL A 221 7.75 -15.37 5.17
N LYS A 222 8.05 -16.65 4.85
CA LYS A 222 7.26 -17.78 5.35
C LYS A 222 7.37 -17.91 6.86
N VAL A 223 8.58 -17.85 7.41
CA VAL A 223 8.80 -17.91 8.86
C VAL A 223 8.16 -16.71 9.56
N ARG A 224 8.22 -15.51 8.96
CA ARG A 224 7.52 -14.32 9.48
C ARG A 224 6.02 -14.57 9.62
N HIS A 225 5.38 -15.26 8.69
CA HIS A 225 3.97 -15.58 8.79
C HIS A 225 3.66 -16.40 10.05
N ASP A 226 4.54 -17.33 10.41
CA ASP A 226 4.43 -18.12 11.64
C ASP A 226 4.73 -17.26 12.88
N CYS A 227 5.71 -16.36 12.80
CA CYS A 227 6.00 -15.40 13.87
C CYS A 227 4.80 -14.51 14.19
N VAL A 228 4.17 -13.93 13.17
CA VAL A 228 3.12 -12.91 13.32
C VAL A 228 1.74 -13.53 13.56
N HIS A 229 1.37 -14.57 12.80
CA HIS A 229 0.00 -15.11 12.85
C HIS A 229 -0.14 -16.36 13.72
N ARG A 230 0.98 -16.97 14.13
CA ARG A 230 0.98 -18.19 14.95
C ARG A 230 1.91 -18.08 16.15
N ALA A 231 2.34 -16.87 16.52
CA ALA A 231 3.17 -16.59 17.69
C ALA A 231 4.44 -17.47 17.79
N GLY A 232 5.05 -17.81 16.64
CA GLY A 232 6.23 -18.66 16.59
C GLY A 232 5.96 -20.16 16.54
N PHE A 233 4.75 -20.57 16.12
CA PHE A 233 4.42 -21.97 15.91
C PHE A 233 4.04 -22.24 14.46
N ASP A 234 4.39 -23.41 13.92
CA ASP A 234 3.97 -23.82 12.58
C ASP A 234 2.49 -24.26 12.55
N LYS A 235 2.00 -24.76 11.41
CA LYS A 235 0.60 -25.21 11.27
C LYS A 235 0.30 -26.46 12.08
N GLU A 236 1.33 -27.21 12.40
CA GLU A 236 1.32 -28.47 13.12
C GLU A 236 1.45 -28.25 14.64
N GLY A 237 1.68 -27.01 15.07
CA GLY A 237 1.84 -26.62 16.47
C GLY A 237 3.26 -26.81 17.02
N ASN A 238 4.25 -27.06 16.15
CA ASN A 238 5.65 -27.12 16.57
C ASN A 238 6.26 -25.72 16.66
N GLN A 239 7.13 -25.52 17.63
CA GLN A 239 7.86 -24.28 17.79
C GLN A 239 8.85 -24.09 16.64
N ILE A 240 8.83 -22.91 16.00
CA ILE A 240 9.80 -22.58 14.95
C ILE A 240 11.21 -22.40 15.54
N VAL A 241 12.23 -22.67 14.74
CA VAL A 241 13.63 -22.52 15.13
C VAL A 241 14.07 -21.08 14.91
N VAL A 242 13.99 -20.26 15.96
CA VAL A 242 14.46 -18.87 15.98
C VAL A 242 15.28 -18.66 17.25
N ASP A 243 16.61 -18.62 17.09
CA ASP A 243 17.58 -18.27 18.12
C ASP A 243 18.29 -16.94 17.77
N GLU A 244 19.19 -16.48 18.63
CA GLU A 244 19.92 -15.23 18.40
C GLU A 244 20.80 -15.27 17.15
N ASP A 245 21.37 -16.42 16.81
CA ASP A 245 22.22 -16.57 15.62
C ASP A 245 21.38 -16.42 14.35
N VAL A 246 20.17 -17.00 14.33
CA VAL A 246 19.19 -16.81 13.25
C VAL A 246 18.82 -15.34 13.08
N ILE A 247 18.62 -14.61 14.19
CA ILE A 247 18.32 -13.17 14.13
C ILE A 247 19.50 -12.39 13.54
N ARG A 248 20.73 -12.63 14.02
CA ARG A 248 21.93 -11.95 13.54
C ARG A 248 22.20 -12.25 12.07
N GLU A 249 22.03 -13.50 11.64
CA GLU A 249 22.16 -13.90 10.24
C GLU A 249 21.11 -13.20 9.37
N LEU A 250 19.86 -13.12 9.83
CA LEU A 250 18.79 -12.45 9.09
C LEU A 250 19.09 -10.96 8.96
N VAL A 251 19.49 -10.28 10.05
CA VAL A 251 19.91 -8.86 10.01
C VAL A 251 21.02 -8.66 8.98
N ALA A 252 22.08 -9.48 9.03
CA ALA A 252 23.21 -9.34 8.10
C ALA A 252 22.79 -9.47 6.63
N LYS A 253 21.98 -10.49 6.29
CA LYS A 253 21.47 -10.70 4.92
C LYS A 253 20.56 -9.57 4.46
N CYS A 254 19.69 -9.09 5.35
CA CYS A 254 18.80 -7.98 5.07
C CYS A 254 19.58 -6.69 4.81
N THR A 255 20.56 -6.38 5.66
CA THR A 255 21.42 -5.19 5.49
C THR A 255 22.21 -5.27 4.19
N GLU A 256 22.84 -6.40 3.88
CA GLU A 256 23.59 -6.59 2.63
C GLU A 256 22.69 -6.38 1.39
N MET A 257 21.50 -6.98 1.40
CA MET A 257 20.54 -6.82 0.31
C MET A 257 20.08 -5.37 0.16
N VAL A 258 19.71 -4.71 1.25
CA VAL A 258 19.28 -3.30 1.24
C VAL A 258 20.39 -2.38 0.73
N THR A 259 21.64 -2.59 1.17
CA THR A 259 22.78 -1.83 0.65
C THR A 259 22.97 -2.02 -0.86
N SER A 260 22.82 -3.26 -1.36
CA SER A 260 22.89 -3.54 -2.81
C SER A 260 21.77 -2.82 -3.61
N VAL A 261 20.57 -2.73 -3.04
CA VAL A 261 19.47 -1.95 -3.62
C VAL A 261 19.85 -0.47 -3.65
N GLU A 262 20.33 0.10 -2.53
CA GLU A 262 20.78 1.50 -2.43
C GLU A 262 21.85 1.86 -3.45
N GLU A 263 22.83 1.00 -3.66
CA GLU A 263 23.87 1.20 -4.69
C GLU A 263 23.31 1.27 -6.12
N THR A 264 22.14 0.67 -6.35
CA THR A 264 21.45 0.73 -7.64
C THR A 264 20.57 1.96 -7.73
N VAL A 265 19.74 2.23 -6.72
CA VAL A 265 18.76 3.32 -6.76
C VAL A 265 19.38 4.71 -6.58
N SER A 266 20.58 4.82 -6.01
CA SER A 266 21.36 6.05 -5.95
C SER A 266 21.93 6.48 -7.31
N LYS A 267 22.07 5.55 -8.26
CA LYS A 267 22.52 5.82 -9.64
C LYS A 267 21.38 6.22 -10.56
N ILE A 268 20.14 5.97 -10.16
CA ILE A 268 18.95 6.47 -10.83
C ILE A 268 18.87 7.94 -10.48
N SER A 269 19.07 8.81 -11.47
CA SER A 269 19.03 10.26 -11.32
C SER A 269 17.83 10.66 -10.47
N GLU A 270 18.08 11.42 -9.41
CA GLU A 270 16.99 12.07 -8.69
C GLU A 270 16.22 12.96 -9.67
N PRO A 271 14.90 13.09 -9.51
CA PRO A 271 14.14 14.03 -10.31
C PRO A 271 14.80 15.40 -10.15
N ASP A 272 14.88 16.17 -11.24
CA ASP A 272 15.00 17.61 -11.08
C ASP A 272 13.77 18.03 -10.27
N ASP A 273 13.96 18.28 -8.97
CA ASP A 273 12.99 18.95 -8.12
C ASP A 273 12.67 20.29 -8.81
N LEU A 274 11.64 20.29 -9.64
CA LEU A 274 10.97 21.52 -10.01
C LEU A 274 9.95 21.76 -8.90
N PRO A 275 10.19 22.76 -8.02
CA PRO A 275 9.21 23.15 -7.03
C PRO A 275 8.00 23.68 -7.79
N PHE A 276 6.86 23.03 -7.61
CA PHE A 276 5.56 23.63 -7.88
C PHE A 276 4.86 23.81 -6.55
#